data_AF-A0A7S2R8C1-F1
#
_entry.id   AF-A0A7S2R8C1-F1
#
_cell.length_a   1.000
_cell.length_b   1.000
_cell.length_c   1.000
_cell.angle_alpha   90.00
_cell.angle_beta   90.00
_cell.angle_gamma   90.00
#
_symmetry.space_group_name_H-M   'P 1'
#
loop_
_entity.id
_entity.type
_entity.pdbx_description
1 polymer ?
#
loop_
_entity_poly.entity_id
_entity_poly.type
_entity_poly.pdbx_seq_one_letter_code
_entity_poly.pdbx_strand_id
1 'polypeptide(L)'
;MDSNSLLGAGAEVRVQIERIKRQVIEGPSALKMVCFLACVAALVYDVFEVVGEVITIRPVEIVLTTYAGMFVLFGCVLEFQQLCCGFVRQWIKTWMKILTRVWGRGLLYIVAGSMQLSLNSVGGYLCGAALLVCGIMSLILSKVGTNKLGALHERLVAGHTDDLVYV
;
A
#
# COMPACT_ATOMS: atom_id res chain seq x y z
N MET A 1 -30.18 -35.40 1.13
CA MET A 1 -29.44 -34.19 0.75
C MET A 1 -28.12 -34.24 1.49
N ASP A 2 -27.03 -34.35 0.74
CA ASP A 2 -25.74 -34.83 1.23
C ASP A 2 -25.04 -33.85 2.19
N SER A 3 -24.85 -34.25 3.45
CA SER A 3 -24.02 -33.49 4.41
C SER A 3 -22.57 -33.28 3.92
N ASN A 4 -22.11 -34.07 2.95
CA ASN A 4 -20.78 -33.94 2.35
C ASN A 4 -20.66 -32.75 1.36
N SER A 5 -21.75 -32.29 0.73
CA SER A 5 -21.70 -31.13 -0.18
C SER A 5 -21.70 -29.80 0.57
N LEU A 6 -22.33 -29.75 1.76
CA LEU A 6 -22.33 -28.57 2.64
C LEU A 6 -20.97 -28.32 3.31
N LEU A 7 -20.27 -29.38 3.73
CA LEU A 7 -18.90 -29.28 4.26
C LEU A 7 -17.90 -28.77 3.20
N GLY A 8 -18.07 -29.19 1.93
CA GLY A 8 -17.29 -28.69 0.81
C GLY A 8 -17.51 -27.20 0.53
N ALA A 9 -18.77 -26.76 0.55
CA ALA A 9 -19.13 -25.35 0.33
C ALA A 9 -18.54 -24.42 1.41
N GLY A 10 -18.57 -24.83 2.69
CA GLY A 10 -17.96 -24.06 3.78
C GLY A 10 -16.44 -23.95 3.69
N ALA A 11 -15.76 -25.02 3.25
CA ALA A 11 -14.31 -25.03 3.04
C ALA A 11 -13.89 -24.12 1.87
N GLU A 12 -14.61 -24.16 0.75
CA GLU A 12 -14.34 -23.30 -0.41
C GLU A 12 -14.54 -21.82 -0.09
N VAL A 13 -15.59 -21.47 0.65
CA VAL A 13 -15.85 -20.07 1.08
C VAL A 13 -14.74 -19.58 2.02
N ARG A 14 -14.25 -20.40 2.95
CA ARG A 14 -13.12 -20.03 3.83
C ARG A 14 -11.85 -19.77 3.03
N VAL A 15 -11.55 -20.60 2.03
CA VAL A 15 -10.41 -20.40 1.13
C VAL A 15 -10.56 -19.10 0.32
N GLN A 16 -11.78 -18.77 -0.15
CA GLN A 16 -12.04 -17.50 -0.83
C GLN A 16 -11.87 -16.30 0.11
N ILE A 17 -12.34 -16.38 1.35
CA ILE A 17 -12.13 -15.34 2.37
C ILE A 17 -10.65 -15.14 2.63
N GLU A 18 -9.87 -16.21 2.78
CA GLU A 18 -8.42 -16.08 2.97
C GLU A 18 -7.74 -15.43 1.77
N ARG A 19 -8.10 -15.82 0.54
CA ARG A 19 -7.56 -15.20 -0.69
C ARG A 19 -7.90 -13.72 -0.77
N ILE A 20 -9.15 -13.34 -0.50
CA ILE A 20 -9.59 -11.95 -0.50
C ILE A 20 -8.88 -11.20 0.62
N LYS A 21 -8.82 -11.75 1.84
CA LYS A 21 -8.11 -11.14 2.96
C LYS A 21 -6.63 -10.92 2.63
N ARG A 22 -5.98 -11.88 1.95
CA ARG A 22 -4.61 -11.73 1.48
C ARG A 22 -4.50 -10.66 0.40
N GLN A 23 -5.44 -10.59 -0.55
CA GLN A 23 -5.50 -9.53 -1.57
C GLN A 23 -5.77 -8.13 -0.98
N VAL A 24 -6.52 -8.03 0.12
CA VAL A 24 -6.80 -6.76 0.81
C VAL A 24 -5.60 -6.32 1.65
N ILE A 25 -4.90 -7.26 2.27
CA ILE A 25 -3.71 -6.97 3.10
C ILE A 25 -2.50 -6.68 2.23
N GLU A 26 -2.29 -7.46 1.18
CA GLU A 26 -1.14 -7.32 0.31
C GLU A 26 -1.42 -6.33 -0.82
N GLY A 27 -2.65 -6.22 -1.35
CA GLY A 27 -2.94 -5.40 -2.53
C GLY A 27 -2.51 -6.07 -3.84
N PRO A 28 -3.14 -5.71 -4.98
CA PRO A 28 -2.84 -6.31 -6.29
C PRO A 28 -1.38 -6.06 -6.69
N SER A 29 -0.71 -7.12 -7.17
CA SER A 29 0.73 -7.10 -7.50
C SER A 29 1.09 -6.04 -8.57
N ALA A 30 0.17 -5.78 -9.50
CA ALA A 30 0.36 -4.77 -10.55
C ALA A 30 0.45 -3.35 -9.97
N LEU A 31 -0.40 -3.00 -8.99
CA LEU A 31 -0.38 -1.68 -8.38
C LEU A 31 0.95 -1.42 -7.66
N LYS A 32 1.47 -2.45 -7.00
CA LYS A 32 2.78 -2.36 -6.33
C LYS A 32 3.92 -2.09 -7.28
N MET A 33 3.95 -2.76 -8.44
CA MET A 33 4.99 -2.49 -9.44
C MET A 33 4.93 -1.05 -9.94
N VAL A 34 3.73 -0.53 -10.18
CA VAL A 34 3.55 0.86 -10.61
C VAL A 34 3.98 1.83 -9.51
N CYS A 35 3.57 1.59 -8.25
CA CYS A 35 3.98 2.42 -7.11
C CYS A 35 5.50 2.37 -6.90
N PHE A 36 6.10 1.18 -7.01
CA PHE A 36 7.55 1.00 -6.90
C PHE A 36 8.28 1.78 -7.99
N LEU A 37 7.84 1.66 -9.25
CA LEU A 37 8.44 2.38 -10.36
C LEU A 37 8.34 3.90 -10.18
N ALA A 38 7.18 4.38 -9.71
CA ALA A 38 6.99 5.79 -9.38
C ALA A 38 7.94 6.25 -8.25
N CYS A 39 8.11 5.44 -7.20
CA CYS A 39 9.04 5.75 -6.11
C CYS A 39 10.50 5.76 -6.57
N VAL A 40 10.92 4.81 -7.43
CA VAL A 40 12.29 4.80 -7.96
C VAL A 40 12.54 6.03 -8.84
N ALA A 41 11.59 6.38 -9.71
CA ALA A 41 11.70 7.58 -10.54
C ALA A 41 11.79 8.85 -9.70
N ALA A 42 10.92 8.98 -8.69
CA ALA A 42 10.95 10.11 -7.75
C ALA A 42 12.27 10.16 -6.95
N LEU A 43 12.79 9.01 -6.51
CA LEU A 43 14.05 8.94 -5.77
C LEU A 43 15.24 9.40 -6.61
N VAL A 44 15.31 8.96 -7.87
CA VAL A 44 16.36 9.41 -8.80
C VAL A 44 16.27 10.92 -8.99
N TYR A 45 15.05 11.44 -9.19
CA TYR A 45 14.81 12.87 -9.34
C TYR A 45 15.23 13.68 -8.09
N ASP A 46 14.86 13.22 -6.89
CA ASP A 46 15.25 13.86 -5.62
C ASP A 46 16.77 13.93 -5.46
N VAL A 47 17.51 12.90 -5.86
CA VAL A 47 18.99 12.92 -5.82
C VAL A 47 19.56 14.01 -6.71
N PHE A 48 19.02 14.20 -7.93
CA PHE A 48 19.45 15.27 -8.82
C PHE A 48 19.07 16.65 -8.29
N GLU A 49 17.89 16.80 -7.71
CA GLU A 49 17.41 18.08 -7.16
C GLU A 49 18.22 18.50 -5.93
N VAL A 50 18.50 17.59 -4.99
CA VAL A 50 19.36 17.86 -3.83
C VAL A 50 20.74 18.35 -4.28
N VAL A 51 21.35 17.74 -5.30
CA VAL A 51 22.65 18.20 -5.82
C VAL A 51 22.56 19.60 -6.41
N GLY A 52 21.48 19.94 -7.11
CA GLY A 52 21.23 21.29 -7.64
C GLY A 52 21.01 22.34 -6.55
N GLU A 53 20.26 22.00 -5.49
CA GLU A 53 19.98 22.89 -4.37
C GLU A 53 21.21 23.16 -3.50
N VAL A 54 22.08 22.15 -3.33
CA VAL A 54 23.37 22.32 -2.61
C VAL A 54 24.27 23.34 -3.32
N ILE A 55 24.26 23.36 -4.67
CA ILE A 55 25.04 24.33 -5.46
C ILE A 55 24.45 25.75 -5.33
N THR A 56 23.12 25.87 -5.24
CA THR A 56 22.41 27.16 -5.19
C THR A 56 22.21 27.73 -3.77
N ILE A 57 22.65 27.00 -2.73
CA ILE A 57 22.61 27.39 -1.31
C ILE A 57 21.21 27.83 -0.86
N ARG A 58 20.21 26.97 -1.10
CA ARG A 58 18.83 27.18 -0.63
C ARG A 58 18.49 26.24 0.52
N PRO A 59 18.79 26.59 1.79
CA PRO A 59 18.72 25.65 2.91
C PRO A 59 17.32 25.11 3.19
N VAL A 60 16.26 25.90 2.91
CA VAL A 60 14.87 25.47 3.13
C VAL A 60 14.47 24.39 2.12
N GLU A 61 14.83 24.57 0.86
CA GLU A 61 14.54 23.61 -0.22
C GLU A 61 15.28 22.29 0.04
N ILE A 62 16.57 22.35 0.42
CA ILE A 62 17.37 21.17 0.78
C ILE A 62 16.69 20.33 1.86
N VAL A 63 16.17 20.97 2.91
CA VAL A 63 15.50 20.27 4.00
C VAL A 63 14.22 19.60 3.48
N LEU A 64 13.38 20.29 2.71
CA LEU A 64 12.15 19.75 2.16
C LEU A 64 12.43 18.58 1.20
N THR A 65 13.38 18.72 0.28
CA THR A 65 13.75 17.70 -0.71
C THR A 65 14.38 16.49 -0.01
N THR A 66 15.18 16.70 1.04
CA THR A 66 15.71 15.59 1.85
C THR A 66 14.59 14.84 2.57
N TYR A 67 13.63 15.53 3.17
CA TYR A 67 12.48 14.87 3.81
C TYR A 67 11.62 14.12 2.79
N ALA A 68 11.33 14.72 1.63
CA ALA A 68 10.60 14.07 0.54
C ALA A 68 11.32 12.80 0.08
N GLY A 69 12.63 12.88 -0.17
CA GLY A 69 13.47 11.75 -0.54
C GLY A 69 13.47 10.63 0.51
N MET A 70 13.49 10.97 1.81
CA MET A 70 13.37 9.99 2.89
C MET A 70 12.02 9.27 2.87
N PHE A 71 10.91 9.98 2.63
CA PHE A 71 9.59 9.35 2.51
C PHE A 71 9.52 8.45 1.27
N VAL A 72 10.01 8.90 0.12
CA VAL A 72 10.06 8.10 -1.11
C VAL A 72 10.92 6.85 -0.91
N LEU A 73 12.04 6.97 -0.19
CA LEU A 73 12.90 5.84 0.18
C LEU A 73 12.17 4.82 1.07
N PHE A 74 11.41 5.27 2.07
CA PHE A 74 10.55 4.37 2.85
C PHE A 74 9.50 3.68 1.96
N GLY A 75 8.91 4.40 0.99
CA GLY A 75 8.02 3.84 -0.02
C GLY A 75 8.68 2.71 -0.83
N CYS A 76 9.88 2.96 -1.36
CA CYS A 76 10.69 1.95 -2.05
C CYS A 76 10.95 0.72 -1.18
N VAL A 77 11.39 0.90 0.07
CA VAL A 77 11.67 -0.21 1.00
C VAL A 77 10.41 -1.03 1.29
N LEU A 78 9.26 -0.37 1.46
CA LEU A 78 7.99 -1.05 1.68
C LEU A 78 7.57 -1.89 0.48
N GLU A 79 7.75 -1.40 -0.75
CA GLU A 79 7.45 -2.18 -1.97
C GLU A 79 8.44 -3.31 -2.17
N PHE A 80 9.72 -3.07 -1.86
CA PHE A 80 10.78 -4.06 -1.97
C PHE A 80 10.66 -5.18 -0.92
N GLN A 81 10.00 -4.94 0.23
CA GLN A 81 9.78 -5.94 1.28
C GLN A 81 9.11 -7.23 0.75
N GLN A 82 8.29 -7.14 -0.31
CA GLN A 82 7.68 -8.33 -0.89
C GLN A 82 8.67 -9.21 -1.67
N LEU A 83 9.74 -8.61 -2.19
CA LEU A 83 10.80 -9.29 -2.94
C LEU A 83 11.98 -9.70 -2.03
N CYS A 84 12.12 -9.07 -0.85
CA CYS A 84 13.23 -9.31 0.07
C CYS A 84 13.06 -10.58 0.95
N CYS A 85 14.19 -11.22 1.25
CA CYS A 85 14.31 -12.36 2.16
C CYS A 85 13.88 -12.06 3.62
N GLY A 86 13.53 -13.11 4.35
CA GLY A 86 12.74 -13.09 5.59
C GLY A 86 13.22 -12.18 6.74
N PHE A 87 14.52 -11.94 6.89
CA PHE A 87 15.07 -11.15 8.00
C PHE A 87 14.64 -9.67 7.94
N VAL A 88 14.81 -9.05 6.77
CA VAL A 88 14.41 -7.65 6.52
C VAL A 88 12.89 -7.51 6.64
N ARG A 89 12.16 -8.51 6.14
CA ARG A 89 10.69 -8.55 6.22
C ARG A 89 10.21 -8.57 7.67
N GLN A 90 10.90 -9.28 8.55
CA GLN A 90 10.52 -9.42 9.96
C GLN A 90 10.84 -8.15 10.75
N TRP A 91 11.98 -7.52 10.47
CA TRP A 91 12.34 -6.22 11.04
C TRP A 91 11.32 -5.13 10.67
N ILE A 92 11.00 -5.00 9.38
CA ILE A 92 10.02 -4.01 8.90
C ILE A 92 8.63 -4.27 9.51
N LYS A 93 8.21 -5.53 9.63
CA LYS A 93 6.91 -5.87 10.25
C LYS A 93 6.83 -5.45 11.72
N THR A 94 7.95 -5.47 12.44
CA THR A 94 7.99 -5.11 13.87
C THR A 94 7.92 -3.59 14.03
N TRP A 95 8.72 -2.84 13.27
CA TRP A 95 8.82 -1.38 13.42
C TRP A 95 7.75 -0.60 12.64
N MET A 96 7.33 -1.11 11.49
CA MET A 96 6.45 -0.40 10.55
C MET A 96 5.15 -1.15 10.30
N LYS A 97 4.57 -1.76 11.35
CA LYS A 97 3.35 -2.57 11.25
C LYS A 97 2.16 -1.80 10.65
N ILE A 98 2.08 -0.49 10.95
CA ILE A 98 1.07 0.42 10.41
C ILE A 98 1.31 0.68 8.92
N LEU A 99 2.56 0.95 8.52
CA LEU A 99 2.91 1.23 7.12
C LEU A 99 2.89 -0.03 6.25
N THR A 100 2.95 -1.22 6.84
CA THR A 100 2.84 -2.47 6.04
C THR A 100 1.42 -2.67 5.49
N ARG A 101 0.41 -1.98 6.07
CA ARG A 101 -0.99 -2.05 5.64
C ARG A 101 -1.20 -1.16 4.41
N VAL A 102 -1.95 -1.63 3.40
CA VAL A 102 -2.21 -0.89 2.14
C VAL A 102 -2.63 0.57 2.39
N TRP A 103 -3.47 0.80 3.41
CA TRP A 103 -3.90 2.13 3.80
C TRP A 103 -2.74 3.04 4.27
N GLY A 104 -1.83 2.52 5.10
CA GLY A 104 -0.67 3.27 5.58
C GLY A 104 0.33 3.61 4.45
N ARG A 105 0.47 2.71 3.47
CA ARG A 105 1.31 2.93 2.27
C ARG A 105 0.74 4.05 1.41
N GLY A 106 -0.58 4.02 1.17
CA GLY A 106 -1.28 5.07 0.45
C GLY A 106 -1.14 6.44 1.12
N LEU A 107 -1.24 6.49 2.45
CA LEU A 107 -1.03 7.71 3.24
C LEU A 107 0.39 8.26 3.06
N LEU A 108 1.41 7.38 3.12
CA LEU A 108 2.80 7.77 2.92
C LEU A 108 3.02 8.38 1.52
N TYR A 109 2.45 7.79 0.46
CA TYR A 109 2.56 8.33 -0.89
C TYR A 109 1.87 9.69 -1.04
N ILE A 110 0.75 9.91 -0.36
CA ILE A 110 0.07 11.21 -0.35
C ILE A 110 0.92 12.27 0.35
N VAL A 111 1.52 11.94 1.49
CA VAL A 111 2.41 12.85 2.22
C VAL A 111 3.64 13.17 1.39
N ALA A 112 4.32 12.16 0.85
CA ALA A 112 5.49 12.33 -0.02
C ALA A 112 5.16 13.18 -1.25
N GLY A 113 4.08 12.84 -1.95
CA GLY A 113 3.63 13.58 -3.13
C GLY A 113 3.23 15.02 -2.82
N SER A 114 2.60 15.28 -1.66
CA SER A 114 2.26 16.63 -1.22
C SER A 114 3.50 17.49 -0.91
N MET A 115 4.55 16.88 -0.36
CA MET A 115 5.82 17.56 -0.14
C MET A 115 6.53 17.89 -1.47
N GLN A 116 6.52 16.94 -2.42
CA GLN A 116 7.09 17.17 -3.76
C GLN A 116 6.32 18.20 -4.58
N LEU A 117 5.00 18.30 -4.42
CA LEU A 117 4.23 19.39 -5.02
C LEU A 117 4.54 20.76 -4.40
N SER A 118 5.08 20.79 -3.18
CA SER A 118 5.51 22.04 -2.55
C SER A 118 6.86 22.52 -3.08
N LEU A 119 7.63 21.65 -3.75
CA LEU A 119 8.84 22.03 -4.45
C LEU A 119 8.44 22.69 -5.76
N ASN A 120 8.95 23.89 -6.01
CA ASN A 120 8.53 24.72 -7.13
C ASN A 120 9.22 24.32 -8.45
N SER A 121 9.44 23.02 -8.65
CA SER A 121 10.17 22.43 -9.75
C SER A 121 9.26 21.58 -10.63
N VAL A 122 9.40 21.73 -11.95
CA VAL A 122 8.50 21.06 -12.93
C VAL A 122 8.58 19.54 -12.80
N GLY A 123 9.77 18.99 -12.52
CA GLY A 123 9.95 17.56 -12.28
C GLY A 123 9.35 17.10 -10.95
N GLY A 124 9.45 17.94 -9.90
CA GLY A 124 8.81 17.71 -8.61
C GLY A 124 7.29 17.64 -8.72
N TYR A 125 6.70 18.53 -9.54
CA TYR A 125 5.27 18.49 -9.84
C TYR A 125 4.84 17.18 -10.51
N LEU A 126 5.59 16.71 -11.51
CA LEU A 126 5.26 15.47 -12.22
C LEU A 126 5.39 14.23 -11.32
N CYS A 127 6.50 14.13 -10.58
CA CYS A 127 6.74 13.02 -9.64
C CYS A 127 5.74 13.04 -8.48
N GLY A 128 5.49 14.22 -7.90
CA GLY A 128 4.54 14.43 -6.81
C GLY A 128 3.11 14.07 -7.22
N ALA A 129 2.67 14.50 -8.41
CA ALA A 129 1.36 14.13 -8.95
C ALA A 129 1.25 12.61 -9.18
N ALA A 130 2.28 11.97 -9.74
CA ALA A 130 2.29 10.52 -9.95
C ALA A 130 2.18 9.74 -8.63
N LEU A 131 2.93 10.15 -7.60
CA LEU A 131 2.85 9.56 -6.26
C LEU A 131 1.48 9.78 -5.61
N LEU A 132 0.89 10.97 -5.78
CA LEU A 132 -0.46 11.27 -5.29
C LEU A 132 -1.52 10.37 -5.92
N VAL A 133 -1.48 10.19 -7.24
CA VAL A 133 -2.39 9.29 -7.96
C VAL A 133 -2.22 7.85 -7.45
N CYS A 134 -0.98 7.39 -7.29
CA CYS A 134 -0.69 6.07 -6.72
C CYS A 134 -1.21 5.92 -5.29
N GLY A 135 -1.06 6.95 -4.46
CA GLY A 135 -1.58 7.01 -3.09
C GLY A 135 -3.10 6.93 -3.04
N ILE A 136 -3.80 7.74 -3.85
CA ILE A 136 -5.28 7.74 -3.94
C ILE A 136 -5.79 6.39 -4.42
N MET A 137 -5.21 5.81 -5.47
CA MET A 137 -5.59 4.50 -5.98
C MET A 137 -5.42 3.40 -4.91
N SER A 138 -4.34 3.47 -4.13
CA SER A 138 -4.09 2.55 -3.02
C SER A 138 -5.16 2.67 -1.93
N LEU A 139 -5.61 3.88 -1.61
CA LEU A 139 -6.70 4.10 -0.64
C LEU A 139 -8.05 3.58 -1.15
N ILE A 140 -8.39 3.82 -2.42
CA ILE A 140 -9.63 3.33 -3.04
C ILE A 140 -9.67 1.81 -2.97
N LEU A 141 -8.59 1.15 -3.40
CA LEU A 141 -8.48 -0.31 -3.34
C LEU A 141 -8.57 -0.84 -1.91
N SER A 142 -7.99 -0.14 -0.94
CA SER A 142 -8.12 -0.51 0.47
C SER A 142 -9.56 -0.42 0.98
N LYS A 143 -10.31 0.62 0.60
CA LYS A 143 -11.73 0.77 0.95
C LYS A 143 -12.60 -0.31 0.31
N VAL A 144 -12.46 -0.52 -1.01
CA VAL A 144 -13.21 -1.55 -1.75
C VAL A 144 -12.93 -2.93 -1.17
N GLY A 145 -11.67 -3.22 -0.85
CA GLY A 145 -11.26 -4.47 -0.21
C GLY A 145 -11.91 -4.70 1.14
N THR A 146 -11.94 -3.67 1.99
CA THR A 146 -12.55 -3.74 3.33
C THR A 146 -14.06 -3.96 3.25
N ASN A 147 -14.76 -3.26 2.35
CA ASN A 147 -16.20 -3.41 2.16
C ASN A 147 -16.56 -4.82 1.65
N LYS A 148 -15.79 -5.36 0.69
CA LYS A 148 -15.98 -6.73 0.21
C LYS A 148 -15.77 -7.77 1.30
N LEU A 149 -14.78 -7.57 2.18
CA LEU A 149 -14.52 -8.46 3.30
C LEU A 149 -15.67 -8.44 4.32
N GLY A 150 -16.22 -7.25 4.61
CA GLY A 150 -17.41 -7.11 5.47
C GLY A 150 -18.62 -7.86 4.94
N ALA A 151 -18.92 -7.70 3.65
CA ALA A 151 -20.04 -8.39 3.00
C ALA A 151 -19.89 -9.92 3.00
N LEU A 152 -18.66 -10.45 2.83
CA LEU A 152 -18.43 -11.89 2.94
C LEU A 152 -18.54 -12.40 4.39
N HIS A 153 -18.08 -11.61 5.36
CA HIS A 153 -18.18 -11.99 6.77
C HIS A 153 -19.64 -12.10 7.20
N GLU A 154 -20.47 -11.15 6.78
CA GLU A 154 -21.92 -11.15 7.05
C GLU A 154 -22.61 -12.38 6.44
N ARG A 155 -22.29 -12.74 5.19
CA ARG A 155 -22.80 -13.96 4.55
C ARG A 155 -22.38 -15.24 5.28
N LEU A 156 -21.16 -15.28 5.80
CA LEU A 156 -20.65 -16.43 6.56
C LEU A 156 -21.39 -16.57 7.90
N VAL A 157 -21.62 -15.44 8.59
CA VAL A 157 -22.37 -15.43 9.86
C VAL A 157 -23.82 -15.85 9.62
N ALA A 158 -24.47 -15.28 8.59
CA ALA A 158 -25.86 -15.60 8.25
C ALA A 158 -26.06 -17.10 7.95
N GLY A 159 -25.20 -17.69 7.11
CA GLY A 159 -25.28 -19.12 6.78
C GLY A 159 -25.06 -20.04 7.98
N HIS A 160 -24.28 -19.62 8.99
CA HIS A 160 -24.07 -20.41 10.20
C HIS A 160 -25.26 -20.34 11.17
N THR A 161 -26.01 -19.23 11.18
CA THR A 161 -27.25 -19.12 11.97
C THR A 161 -28.38 -19.97 11.40
N ASP A 162 -28.47 -20.12 10.07
CA ASP A 162 -29.48 -21.00 9.47
C ASP A 162 -29.26 -22.47 9.86
N ASP A 163 -28.01 -22.92 9.98
CA ASP A 163 -27.68 -24.29 10.41
C ASP A 163 -28.05 -24.59 11.88
N LEU A 164 -28.07 -23.58 12.76
CA LEU A 164 -28.41 -23.75 14.19
C LEU A 164 -29.93 -23.80 14.46
N VAL A 165 -30.75 -23.34 13.52
CA VAL A 165 -32.21 -23.29 13.67
C VAL A 165 -32.88 -24.61 13.25
N TYR A 166 -32.17 -25.50 12.54
CA TYR A 166 -32.68 -26.80 12.07
C TYR A 166 -32.14 -28.02 12.85
N VAL A 167 -31.63 -27.84 14.07
CA VAL A 167 -31.24 -28.95 14.97
C VAL A 167 -32.25 -29.11 16.10
#